data_AF-A0A0E3P5T0-F1
#
_entry.id   AF-A0A0E3P5T0-F1
#
_cell.length_a   1.000
_cell.length_b   1.000
_cell.length_c   1.000
_cell.angle_alpha   90.00
_cell.angle_beta   90.00
_cell.angle_gamma   90.00
#
_symmetry.space_group_name_H-M   'P 1'
#
loop_
_entity.id
_entity.type
_entity.pdbx_description
1 polymer ?
#
loop_
_entity_poly.entity_id
_entity_poly.type
_entity_poly.pdbx_seq_one_letter_code
_entity_poly.pdbx_strand_id
1 'polypeptide(L)' 'MRFKIILEEDEEVGGFIASFPGLPGCFSQGDTVEEAIENIKEAIQACLESLAEDELQAYLEKPSCRVVDVVV' A
#
# COMPACT_ATOMS: atom_id res chain seq x y z
N MET A 1 8.79 8.36 6.63
CA MET A 1 8.87 8.09 5.17
C MET A 1 7.53 8.41 4.54
N ARG A 2 7.47 8.74 3.24
CA ARG A 2 6.20 8.96 2.54
C ARG A 2 6.01 7.87 1.50
N PHE A 3 4.92 7.13 1.60
CA PHE A 3 4.56 6.07 0.67
C PHE A 3 3.36 6.52 -0.15
N LYS A 4 3.35 6.17 -1.44
CA LYS A 4 2.16 6.31 -2.27
C LYS A 4 1.43 4.99 -2.24
N ILE A 5 0.18 5.02 -1.81
CA ILE A 5 -0.73 3.87 -1.83
C ILE A 5 -1.77 4.08 -2.93
N ILE A 6 -2.34 2.99 -3.40
CA ILE A 6 -3.54 2.98 -4.23
C ILE A 6 -4.70 2.62 -3.29
N LEU A 7 -5.81 3.35 -3.40
CA LEU A 7 -7.02 3.10 -2.64
C LEU A 7 -8.14 2.87 -3.64
N GLU A 8 -8.81 1.73 -3.52
CA GLU A 8 -9.92 1.30 -4.38
C GLU A 8 -11.14 1.05 -3.49
N GLU A 9 -12.31 1.50 -3.91
CA GLU A 9 -13.58 1.19 -3.25
C GLU A 9 -14.11 -0.14 -3.79
N ASP A 10 -14.54 -1.03 -2.90
CA ASP A 10 -15.19 -2.29 -3.28
C ASP A 10 -16.70 -2.06 -3.34
N GLU A 11 -17.25 -1.86 -4.56
CA GLU A 11 -18.67 -1.60 -4.75
C GLU A 11 -19.57 -2.84 -4.50
N GLU A 12 -19.03 -4.07 -4.53
CA GLU A 12 -19.83 -5.29 -4.34
C GLU A 12 -20.05 -5.62 -2.87
N VAL A 13 -18.98 -5.55 -2.07
CA VAL A 13 -19.02 -5.89 -0.64
C VAL A 13 -19.16 -4.64 0.24
N GLY A 14 -18.79 -3.47 -0.29
CA GLY A 14 -18.61 -2.24 0.47
C GLY A 14 -17.22 -2.18 1.13
N GLY A 15 -16.73 -0.97 1.35
CA GLY A 15 -15.44 -0.71 2.00
C GLY A 15 -14.34 -0.35 1.02
N PHE A 16 -13.10 -0.35 1.52
CA PHE A 16 -11.93 0.16 0.81
C PHE A 16 -10.76 -0.82 0.88
N ILE A 17 -10.13 -1.03 -0.27
CA ILE A 17 -8.92 -1.83 -0.43
C ILE A 17 -7.75 -0.87 -0.65
N ALA A 18 -6.73 -0.98 0.18
CA ALA A 18 -5.50 -0.21 0.08
C ALA A 18 -4.34 -1.12 -0.34
N SER A 19 -3.52 -0.67 -1.29
CA SER A 19 -2.35 -1.41 -1.74
C SER A 19 -1.12 -0.52 -1.86
N PHE A 20 0.06 -1.08 -1.56
CA PHE A 20 1.32 -0.38 -1.71
C PHE A 20 2.07 -0.88 -2.95
N PRO A 21 2.03 -0.16 -4.09
CA PRO A 21 2.70 -0.60 -5.32
C PRO A 21 4.23 -0.64 -5.21
N GLY A 22 4.80 0.01 -4.18
CA GLY A 22 6.22 -0.10 -3.88
C GLY A 22 6.61 -1.45 -3.28
N LEU A 23 5.68 -2.24 -2.74
CA LEU A 23 5.92 -3.59 -2.23
C LEU A 23 4.86 -4.56 -2.76
N PRO A 24 5.16 -5.32 -3.83
CA PRO A 24 4.22 -6.29 -4.38
C PRO A 24 3.75 -7.27 -3.30
N GLY A 25 2.44 -7.46 -3.17
CA GLY A 25 1.87 -8.33 -2.14
C GLY A 25 1.47 -7.63 -0.84
N CYS A 26 1.76 -6.34 -0.68
CA CYS A 26 1.29 -5.55 0.46
C CYS A 26 -0.09 -4.94 0.16
N PHE A 27 -1.12 -5.58 0.71
CA PHE A 27 -2.52 -5.20 0.61
C PHE A 27 -3.14 -5.13 2.00
N SER A 28 -4.12 -4.25 2.14
CA SER A 28 -4.93 -4.12 3.33
C SER A 28 -6.33 -3.65 2.96
N GLN A 29 -7.27 -3.71 3.90
CA GLN A 29 -8.65 -3.30 3.69
C GLN A 29 -9.23 -2.65 4.94
N GLY A 30 -10.31 -1.90 4.79
CA GLY A 30 -11.08 -1.33 5.89
C GLY A 30 -12.48 -0.96 5.44
N ASP A 31 -13.41 -0.83 6.39
CA ASP A 31 -14.80 -0.43 6.11
C ASP A 31 -14.88 1.06 5.74
N THR A 32 -13.89 1.85 6.17
CA THR A 32 -13.75 3.27 5.84
C THR A 32 -12.40 3.58 5.19
N VAL A 33 -12.33 4.74 4.52
CA VAL A 33 -11.08 5.25 3.95
C VAL A 33 -10.01 5.39 5.03
N GLU A 34 -10.37 5.94 6.19
CA GLU A 34 -9.45 6.14 7.29
C GLU A 34 -8.93 4.81 7.84
N GLU A 35 -9.80 3.82 7.98
CA GLU A 35 -9.42 2.49 8.45
C GLU A 35 -8.49 1.77 7.47
N ALA A 36 -8.83 1.77 6.17
CA ALA A 36 -7.97 1.17 5.15
C ALA A 36 -6.58 1.83 5.10
N ILE A 37 -6.52 3.14 5.33
CA ILE A 37 -5.26 3.90 5.41
C ILE A 37 -4.46 3.56 6.67
N GLU A 38 -5.09 3.42 7.84
CA GLU A 38 -4.39 2.99 9.06
C GLU A 38 -3.87 1.55 8.90
N ASN A 39 -4.72 0.64 8.41
CA ASN A 39 -4.36 -0.76 8.26
C ASN A 39 -3.24 -0.99 7.25
N ILE A 40 -3.19 -0.23 6.13
CA ILE A 40 -2.08 -0.35 5.17
C ILE A 40 -0.78 0.24 5.73
N LYS A 41 -0.83 1.27 6.59
CA LYS A 41 0.39 1.78 7.25
C LYS A 41 1.01 0.72 8.14
N GLU A 42 0.20 0.04 8.95
CA GLU A 42 0.66 -1.06 9.80
C GLU A 42 1.24 -2.20 8.98
N ALA A 43 0.55 -2.60 7.90
CA ALA A 43 1.02 -3.65 6.99
C ALA A 43 2.36 -3.28 6.34
N ILE A 44 2.51 -2.04 5.86
CA ILE A 44 3.79 -1.55 5.32
C ILE A 44 4.86 -1.62 6.39
N GLN A 45 4.61 -1.14 7.61
CA GLN A 45 5.60 -1.16 8.68
C GLN A 45 6.03 -2.59 9.02
N ALA A 46 5.07 -3.50 9.23
CA ALA A 46 5.36 -4.91 9.52
C ALA A 46 6.14 -5.59 8.39
N CYS A 47 5.82 -5.27 7.14
CA CYS A 47 6.59 -5.76 5.99
C CYS A 47 8.03 -5.23 5.99
N LEU A 48 8.23 -3.93 6.24
CA LEU A 48 9.57 -3.33 6.26
C LEU A 48 10.43 -3.88 7.41
N GLU A 49 9.81 -4.19 8.56
CA GLU A 49 10.48 -4.84 9.69
C GLU A 49 10.86 -6.31 9.40
N SER A 50 10.12 -6.98 8.52
CA SER A 50 10.36 -8.38 8.12
C SER A 50 11.36 -8.53 6.97
N LEU A 51 11.52 -7.49 6.14
CA LEU A 51 12.46 -7.49 5.02
C LEU A 51 13.91 -7.37 5.53
N ALA A 52 14.82 -8.10 4.89
CA ALA A 52 16.25 -7.90 5.12
C ALA A 52 16.67 -6.49 4.65
N GLU A 53 17.67 -5.88 5.29
CA GLU A 53 18.14 -4.52 4.98
C GLU A 53 18.46 -4.32 3.48
N ASP A 54 19.00 -5.35 2.83
CA ASP A 54 19.32 -5.35 1.39
C ASP A 54 18.06 -5.26 0.50
N GLU A 55 16.95 -5.93 0.88
CA GLU A 55 15.69 -5.88 0.14
C GLU A 55 14.97 -4.54 0.33
N LEU A 56 15.04 -4.01 1.56
CA LEU A 56 14.52 -2.68 1.88
C LEU A 56 15.18 -1.60 1.01
N GLN A 57 16.51 -1.67 0.84
CA GLN A 57 17.25 -0.70 0.04
C GLN A 57 16.84 -0.74 -1.44
N ALA A 58 16.60 -1.93 -2.00
CA ALA A 58 16.12 -2.08 -3.38
C ALA A 58 14.73 -1.47 -3.62
N TYR A 59 13.86 -1.45 -2.60
CA TYR A 59 12.53 -0.83 -2.68
C TYR A 59 12.57 0.69 -2.50
N LEU A 60 13.48 1.20 -1.66
CA LEU A 60 13.65 2.65 -1.44
C LEU A 60 14.39 3.34 -2.58
N GLU A 61 15.27 2.63 -3.27
CA GLU A 61 16.02 3.15 -4.41
C GLU A 61 15.23 3.17 -5.71
N LYS A 62 14.06 2.50 -5.80
CA LYS A 62 13.19 2.58 -6.97
C LYS A 62 12.47 3.94 -7.01
N PRO A 63 12.84 4.85 -7.94
CA PRO A 63 12.20 6.15 -8.03
C PRO A 63 10.73 5.94 -8.41
N SER A 64 9.86 6.39 -7.49
CA SER A 64 8.39 6.40 -7.55
C SER A 64 7.75 5.65 -8.71
N CYS A 65 7.13 4.52 -8.41
CA CYS A 65 6.08 3.93 -9.23
C CYS A 65 5.20 5.06 -9.80
N ARG A 66 5.12 5.15 -11.14
CA ARG A 66 4.14 5.96 -11.85
C ARG A 66 2.78 5.43 -11.38
N VAL A 67 2.14 6.16 -10.48
CA VAL A 67 0.71 5.98 -10.23
C VAL A 67 0.05 6.32 -11.56
N VAL A 68 -0.43 5.29 -12.26
CA VAL A 68 -1.25 5.47 -13.45
C VAL A 68 -2.61 5.82 -12.87
N ASP A 69 -3.12 7.02 -13.16
CA ASP A 69 -4.50 7.37 -12.83
C ASP A 69 -5.41 6.32 -13.48
N VAL A 70 -5.91 5.38 -12.69
CA VAL A 70 -6.98 4.49 -13.11
C VAL A 70 -8.26 5.26 -12.84
N VAL A 71 -8.66 6.02 -13.84
CA VAL A 71 -10.03 6.51 -13.98
C VAL A 71 -10.86 5.31 -14.40
N VAL A 72 -11.82 4.92 -13.57
CA VAL A 72 -13.02 4.20 -14.03
C VAL A 72 -14.22 5.06 -13.66
#